data_AF-A7I6X6-F1
#
_entry.id   AF-A7I6X6-F1
#
_cell.length_a   1.000
_cell.length_b   1.000
_cell.length_c   1.000
_cell.angle_alpha   90.00
_cell.angle_beta   90.00
_cell.angle_gamma   90.00
#
_symmetry.space_group_name_H-M   'P 1'
#
loop_
_entity.id
_entity.type
_entity.pdbx_description
1 polymer ?
#
loop_
_entity_poly.entity_id
_entity_poly.type
_entity_poly.pdbx_seq_one_letter_code
_entity_poly.pdbx_strand_id
1 'polypeptide(L)'
;MSTRKLVFSLGMGIVYPILGIVQILGGIVPGLAVSLNVLFIPADIIQGFVLCLIGAVFLYGAAEIHQNRPGAEAFLYVGMLLSLIFCVITLIDLGAQGANAVLFGGDGGSSWPLTQVIIPIIYMAVPSVIGSYAWGRKFFSDLTEA
;
A
#
# COMPACT_ATOMS: atom_id res chain seq x y z
N MET A 1 -25.65 6.79 -0.43
CA MET A 1 -24.33 6.90 -1.08
C MET A 1 -23.38 7.66 -0.15
N SER A 2 -22.30 7.05 0.34
CA SER A 2 -21.39 7.75 1.26
C SER A 2 -20.32 8.49 0.46
N THR A 3 -20.51 9.79 0.21
CA THR A 3 -19.53 10.67 -0.47
C THR A 3 -18.12 10.51 0.11
N ARG A 4 -18.01 10.22 1.42
CA ARG A 4 -16.74 9.97 2.11
C ARG A 4 -15.99 8.75 1.56
N LYS A 5 -16.70 7.66 1.25
CA LYS A 5 -16.12 6.43 0.70
C LYS A 5 -15.61 6.66 -0.72
N LEU A 6 -16.36 7.41 -1.53
CA LEU A 6 -15.96 7.78 -2.89
C LEU A 6 -14.67 8.62 -2.86
N VAL A 7 -14.63 9.68 -2.04
CA VAL A 7 -13.45 10.55 -1.90
C VAL A 7 -12.24 9.78 -1.41
N PHE A 8 -12.42 8.90 -0.42
CA PHE A 8 -11.34 8.05 0.07
C PHE A 8 -10.84 7.09 -1.02
N SER A 9 -11.73 6.36 -1.69
CA SER A 9 -11.37 5.42 -2.76
C SER A 9 -10.63 6.13 -3.90
N LEU A 10 -11.09 7.31 -4.30
CA LEU A 10 -10.45 8.10 -5.35
C LEU A 10 -9.09 8.66 -4.90
N GLY A 11 -8.99 9.17 -3.67
CA GLY A 11 -7.73 9.65 -3.10
C GLY A 11 -6.69 8.53 -3.02
N MET A 12 -7.03 7.40 -2.42
CA MET A 12 -6.13 6.25 -2.34
C MET A 12 -5.80 5.71 -3.74
N GLY A 13 -6.80 5.62 -4.62
CA GLY A 13 -6.63 5.16 -5.99
C GLY A 13 -5.71 6.03 -6.85
N ILE A 14 -5.51 7.30 -6.50
CA ILE A 14 -4.56 8.19 -7.19
C ILE A 14 -3.18 8.15 -6.54
N VAL A 15 -3.11 8.21 -5.20
CA VAL A 15 -1.82 8.30 -4.51
C VAL A 15 -1.04 6.99 -4.63
N TYR A 16 -1.70 5.82 -4.53
CA TYR A 16 -1.06 4.52 -4.67
C TYR A 16 -0.32 4.36 -6.01
N PRO A 17 -0.96 4.57 -7.19
CA PRO A 17 -0.27 4.44 -8.47
C PRO A 17 0.78 5.50 -8.70
N ILE A 18 0.60 6.74 -8.21
CA ILE A 18 1.65 7.76 -8.32
C ILE A 18 2.93 7.27 -7.62
N LEU A 19 2.82 6.81 -6.38
CA LEU A 19 3.97 6.26 -5.65
C LEU A 19 4.55 5.03 -6.35
N GLY A 20 3.68 4.13 -6.82
CA GLY A 20 4.11 2.93 -7.54
C GLY A 20 4.86 3.22 -8.84
N ILE A 21 4.36 4.15 -9.66
CA ILE A 21 5.01 4.61 -10.89
C ILE A 21 6.35 5.26 -10.57
N VAL A 22 6.41 6.12 -9.57
CA VAL A 22 7.66 6.76 -9.14
C VAL A 22 8.68 5.71 -8.69
N GLN A 23 8.24 4.68 -7.98
CA GLN A 23 9.10 3.57 -7.53
C GLN A 23 9.66 2.75 -8.70
N ILE A 24 8.82 2.43 -9.68
CA ILE A 24 9.21 1.74 -10.92
C ILE A 24 10.21 2.60 -11.71
N LEU A 25 9.92 3.89 -11.89
CA LEU A 25 10.82 4.81 -12.59
C LEU A 25 12.17 4.94 -11.88
N GLY A 26 12.18 4.93 -10.54
CA GLY A 26 13.40 4.91 -9.74
C GLY A 26 14.28 3.67 -9.99
N GLY A 27 13.67 2.54 -10.31
CA GLY A 27 14.38 1.30 -10.67
C GLY A 27 14.87 1.25 -12.13
N ILE A 28 14.28 2.05 -13.03
CA ILE A 28 14.62 2.07 -14.46
C ILE A 28 15.60 3.19 -14.79
N VAL A 29 15.41 4.38 -14.21
CA VAL A 29 16.16 5.60 -14.55
C VAL A 29 17.37 5.75 -13.62
N PRO A 30 18.61 5.65 -14.14
CA PRO A 30 19.81 5.83 -13.35
C PRO A 30 19.85 7.23 -12.70
N GLY A 31 20.13 7.29 -11.40
CA GLY A 31 20.23 8.54 -10.64
C GLY A 31 18.91 9.10 -10.11
N LEU A 32 17.75 8.64 -10.60
CA LEU A 32 16.45 9.06 -10.06
C LEU A 32 16.23 8.57 -8.62
N ALA A 33 16.72 7.35 -8.32
CA ALA A 33 16.67 6.76 -6.98
C ALA A 33 17.27 7.65 -5.88
N VAL A 34 18.31 8.42 -6.19
CA VAL A 34 18.97 9.32 -5.23
C VAL A 34 18.04 10.48 -4.85
N SER A 35 17.34 11.05 -5.82
CA SER A 35 16.36 12.13 -5.60
C SER A 35 15.12 11.64 -4.85
N LEU A 36 14.72 10.38 -5.05
CA LEU A 36 13.57 9.75 -4.42
C LEU A 36 13.82 9.36 -2.95
N ASN A 37 15.08 9.30 -2.55
CA ASN A 37 15.49 8.94 -1.19
C ASN A 37 14.95 9.92 -0.14
N VAL A 38 14.78 11.21 -0.49
CA VAL A 38 14.17 12.24 0.39
C VAL A 38 12.73 11.91 0.78
N LEU A 39 12.01 11.17 -0.08
CA LEU A 39 10.63 10.72 0.15
C LEU A 39 10.56 9.28 0.70
N PHE A 40 11.71 8.68 1.01
CA PHE A 40 11.84 7.27 1.39
C PHE A 40 11.18 6.31 0.38
N ILE A 41 11.30 6.62 -0.92
CA ILE A 41 10.81 5.75 -2.00
C ILE A 41 11.99 4.93 -2.51
N PRO A 42 12.09 3.62 -2.16
CA PRO A 42 13.18 2.77 -2.63
C PRO A 42 13.00 2.47 -4.12
N ALA A 43 14.09 2.31 -4.87
CA ALA A 43 14.02 1.89 -6.27
C ALA A 43 13.69 0.39 -6.37
N ASP A 44 12.40 0.04 -6.39
CA ASP A 44 11.91 -1.34 -6.46
C ASP A 44 10.69 -1.44 -7.39
N ILE A 45 10.91 -2.12 -8.52
CA ILE A 45 9.92 -2.29 -9.58
C ILE A 45 8.76 -3.18 -9.12
N ILE A 46 9.02 -4.22 -8.31
CA ILE A 46 8.02 -5.19 -7.88
C ILE A 46 7.10 -4.56 -6.85
N GLN A 47 7.65 -3.91 -5.83
CA GLN A 47 6.85 -3.17 -4.86
C GLN A 47 6.07 -2.04 -5.53
N GLY A 48 6.70 -1.31 -6.47
CA GLY A 48 6.03 -0.26 -7.24
C GLY A 48 4.83 -0.80 -8.04
N PHE A 49 4.97 -1.98 -8.65
CA PHE A 49 3.87 -2.65 -9.34
C PHE A 49 2.73 -3.03 -8.38
N VAL A 50 3.04 -3.53 -7.19
CA VAL A 50 2.04 -3.84 -6.15
C VAL A 50 1.26 -2.59 -5.74
N LEU A 51 1.92 -1.45 -5.55
CA LEU A 51 1.25 -0.17 -5.26
C LEU A 51 0.29 0.23 -6.41
N CYS A 52 0.72 0.09 -7.66
CA CYS A 52 -0.14 0.34 -8.82
C CYS A 52 -1.39 -0.56 -8.82
N LEU A 53 -1.23 -1.86 -8.51
CA LEU A 53 -2.35 -2.80 -8.42
C LEU A 53 -3.35 -2.40 -7.33
N ILE A 54 -2.87 -2.10 -6.13
CA ILE A 54 -3.73 -1.66 -5.01
C ILE A 54 -4.49 -0.38 -5.40
N GLY A 55 -3.79 0.58 -6.01
CA GLY A 55 -4.40 1.81 -6.49
C GLY A 55 -5.45 1.59 -7.57
N ALA A 56 -5.20 0.68 -8.53
CA ALA A 56 -6.16 0.33 -9.57
C ALA A 56 -7.46 -0.25 -8.97
N VAL A 57 -7.35 -1.10 -7.94
CA VAL A 57 -8.52 -1.64 -7.22
C VAL A 57 -9.32 -0.53 -6.54
N PHE A 58 -8.66 0.45 -5.92
CA PHE A 58 -9.31 1.63 -5.34
C PHE A 58 -9.97 2.53 -6.39
N LEU A 59 -9.35 2.74 -7.56
CA LEU A 59 -9.96 3.49 -8.66
C LEU A 59 -11.18 2.77 -9.21
N TYR A 60 -11.11 1.46 -9.37
CA TYR A 60 -12.24 0.65 -9.79
C TYR A 60 -13.39 0.72 -8.77
N GLY A 61 -13.08 0.61 -7.47
CA GLY A 61 -14.07 0.82 -6.41
C GLY A 61 -14.69 2.22 -6.43
N ALA A 62 -13.91 3.26 -6.72
CA ALA A 62 -14.44 4.62 -6.88
C ALA A 62 -15.42 4.72 -8.06
N ALA A 63 -15.07 4.11 -9.19
CA ALA A 63 -15.93 4.08 -10.38
C ALA A 63 -17.25 3.33 -10.13
N GLU A 64 -17.19 2.17 -9.48
CA GLU A 64 -18.38 1.37 -9.13
C GLU A 64 -19.27 2.12 -8.12
N ILE A 65 -18.68 2.77 -7.10
CA ILE A 65 -19.42 3.57 -6.11
C ILE A 65 -20.11 4.74 -6.81
N HIS A 66 -19.43 5.42 -7.73
CA HIS A 66 -19.99 6.52 -8.51
C HIS A 66 -21.18 6.08 -9.38
N GLN A 67 -21.13 4.86 -9.94
CA GLN A 67 -22.21 4.28 -10.74
C GLN A 67 -23.37 3.70 -9.91
N ASN A 68 -23.31 3.75 -8.57
CA ASN A 68 -24.32 3.22 -7.64
C ASN A 68 -24.67 1.74 -7.90
N ARG A 69 -23.68 0.92 -8.29
CA ARG A 69 -23.90 -0.51 -8.51
C ARG A 69 -24.08 -1.27 -7.18
N PRO A 70 -24.93 -2.30 -7.15
CA PRO A 70 -25.07 -3.15 -5.96
C PRO A 70 -23.73 -3.82 -5.64
N GLY A 71 -23.30 -3.76 -4.37
CA GLY A 71 -22.01 -4.29 -3.95
C GLY A 71 -20.79 -3.43 -4.32
N ALA A 72 -20.97 -2.22 -4.84
CA ALA A 72 -19.87 -1.34 -5.25
C ALA A 72 -18.81 -1.07 -4.16
N GLU A 73 -19.20 -1.10 -2.89
CA GLU A 73 -18.28 -0.91 -1.77
C GLU A 73 -17.29 -2.07 -1.59
N ALA A 74 -17.54 -3.25 -2.19
CA ALA A 74 -16.69 -4.42 -2.06
C ALA A 74 -15.25 -4.14 -2.53
N PHE A 75 -15.08 -3.48 -3.67
CA PHE A 75 -13.75 -3.15 -4.21
C PHE A 75 -12.98 -2.16 -3.33
N LEU A 76 -13.67 -1.25 -2.66
CA LEU A 76 -13.06 -0.38 -1.66
C LEU A 76 -12.48 -1.21 -0.50
N TYR A 77 -13.23 -2.20 0.01
CA TYR A 77 -12.74 -3.08 1.07
C TYR A 77 -11.61 -4.00 0.60
N VAL A 78 -11.68 -4.52 -0.63
CA VAL A 78 -10.59 -5.31 -1.24
C VAL A 78 -9.32 -4.47 -1.36
N GLY A 79 -9.40 -3.21 -1.80
CA GLY A 79 -8.25 -2.30 -1.86
C GLY A 79 -7.61 -2.09 -0.48
N MET A 80 -8.43 -1.90 0.56
CA MET A 80 -7.95 -1.80 1.94
C MET A 80 -7.28 -3.09 2.42
N LEU A 81 -7.90 -4.25 2.16
CA LEU A 81 -7.35 -5.55 2.56
C LEU A 81 -6.02 -5.85 1.85
N LEU A 82 -5.93 -5.60 0.54
CA LEU A 82 -4.68 -5.76 -0.20
C LEU A 82 -3.57 -4.89 0.38
N SER A 83 -3.87 -3.62 0.64
CA SER A 83 -2.95 -2.70 1.31
C SER A 83 -2.45 -3.24 2.65
N LEU A 84 -3.34 -3.75 3.50
CA LEU A 84 -2.97 -4.30 4.81
C LEU A 84 -2.17 -5.58 4.70
N ILE A 85 -2.58 -6.51 3.83
CA ILE A 85 -1.89 -7.79 3.61
C ILE A 85 -0.46 -7.54 3.16
N PHE A 86 -0.27 -6.68 2.16
CA PHE A 86 1.07 -6.37 1.68
C PHE A 86 1.92 -5.63 2.72
N CYS A 87 1.33 -4.76 3.54
CA CYS A 87 2.03 -4.17 4.67
C CYS A 87 2.52 -5.24 5.68
N VAL A 88 1.67 -6.22 6.02
CA VAL A 88 2.05 -7.33 6.90
C VAL A 88 3.19 -8.16 6.29
N ILE A 89 3.09 -8.49 5.00
CA ILE A 89 4.15 -9.21 4.27
C ILE A 89 5.47 -8.44 4.35
N THR A 90 5.43 -7.13 4.11
CA THR A 90 6.62 -6.27 4.20
C THR A 90 7.19 -6.19 5.62
N LEU A 91 6.35 -6.14 6.66
CA LEU A 91 6.82 -6.15 8.04
C LEU A 91 7.48 -7.48 8.43
N ILE A 92 6.96 -8.60 7.92
CA ILE A 92 7.56 -9.93 8.11
C ILE A 92 8.93 -10.00 7.42
N ASP A 93 9.01 -9.54 6.16
CA ASP A 93 10.28 -9.47 5.41
C ASP A 93 11.32 -8.60 6.13
N LEU A 94 10.92 -7.41 6.58
CA LEU A 94 11.77 -6.53 7.38
C LEU A 94 12.22 -7.22 8.68
N GLY A 95 11.31 -7.92 9.36
CA GLY A 95 11.63 -8.70 10.56
C GLY A 95 12.65 -9.82 10.29
N ALA A 96 12.52 -10.52 9.17
CA ALA A 96 13.45 -11.56 8.75
C ALA A 96 14.85 -10.97 8.45
N GLN A 97 14.92 -9.84 7.75
CA GLN A 97 16.18 -9.13 7.50
C GLN A 97 16.83 -8.66 8.80
N GLY A 98 16.04 -8.11 9.74
CA GLY A 98 16.52 -7.69 11.06
C GLY A 98 17.05 -8.87 11.89
N ALA A 99 16.31 -9.99 11.94
CA ALA A 99 16.74 -11.19 12.63
C ALA A 99 18.04 -11.76 12.04
N ASN A 100 18.16 -11.77 10.71
CA ASN A 100 19.37 -12.20 10.02
C ASN A 100 20.59 -11.34 10.41
N ALA A 101 20.41 -10.01 10.43
CA ALA A 101 21.47 -9.07 10.80
C ALA A 101 21.96 -9.26 12.25
N VAL A 102 21.04 -9.49 13.19
CA VAL A 102 21.35 -9.68 14.62
C VAL A 102 21.99 -11.04 14.90
N LEU A 103 21.45 -12.12 14.32
CA LEU A 103 21.86 -13.49 14.64
C LEU A 103 23.17 -13.90 13.97
N PHE A 104 23.38 -13.47 12.72
CA PHE A 104 24.53 -13.89 11.93
C PHE A 104 25.63 -12.83 11.85
N GLY A 105 25.43 -11.67 12.49
CA GLY A 105 26.38 -10.56 12.46
C GLY A 105 26.60 -10.10 11.04
N GLY A 106 25.64 -9.36 10.50
CA GLY A 106 25.54 -9.02 9.07
C GLY A 106 26.90 -8.69 8.43
N ASP A 107 27.14 -9.27 7.25
CA ASP A 107 28.34 -9.06 6.44
C ASP A 107 28.72 -7.56 6.39
N GLY A 108 29.66 -7.15 7.24
CA GLY A 108 30.26 -5.82 7.25
C GLY A 108 29.30 -4.65 7.49
N GLY A 109 28.88 -4.43 8.75
CA GLY A 109 28.56 -3.08 9.24
C GLY A 109 27.42 -2.34 8.52
N SER A 110 26.42 -3.05 8.00
CA SER A 110 25.25 -2.41 7.38
C SER A 110 24.37 -1.77 8.45
N SER A 111 24.51 -0.45 8.64
CA SER A 111 23.51 0.33 9.36
C SER A 111 22.17 0.12 8.66
N TRP A 112 21.16 -0.37 9.37
CA TRP A 112 19.82 -0.61 8.82
C TRP A 112 19.28 0.72 8.28
N PRO A 113 19.30 0.95 6.95
CA PRO A 113 18.98 2.27 6.45
C PRO A 113 17.49 2.48 6.62
N LEU A 114 17.11 3.63 7.22
CA LEU A 114 15.71 3.98 7.49
C LEU A 114 14.83 3.93 6.22
N THR A 115 15.46 4.03 5.05
CA THR A 115 14.84 3.95 3.72
C THR A 115 14.41 2.54 3.32
N GLN A 116 14.86 1.51 4.05
CA GLN A 116 14.32 0.15 3.97
C GLN A 116 13.20 -0.10 4.97
N VAL A 117 13.10 0.73 6.02
CA VAL A 117 12.11 0.60 7.10
C VAL A 117 10.84 1.41 6.81
N ILE A 118 10.98 2.63 6.28
CA ILE A 118 9.87 3.52 5.99
C ILE A 118 9.67 3.53 4.48
N ILE A 119 8.87 2.60 3.97
CA ILE A 119 8.62 2.47 2.54
C ILE A 119 7.14 2.70 2.20
N PRO A 120 6.81 3.05 0.93
CA PRO A 120 5.47 3.44 0.53
C PRO A 120 4.35 2.53 0.97
N ILE A 121 4.59 1.23 0.91
CA ILE A 121 3.59 0.23 1.27
C ILE A 121 3.20 0.27 2.76
N ILE A 122 4.14 0.64 3.64
CA ILE A 122 3.93 0.70 5.09
C ILE A 122 3.14 1.96 5.46
N TYR A 123 3.60 3.14 5.04
CA TYR A 123 2.89 4.37 5.41
C TYR A 123 1.53 4.49 4.70
N MET A 124 1.38 3.92 3.50
CA MET A 124 0.08 3.88 2.81
C MET A 124 -0.90 2.86 3.41
N ALA A 125 -0.44 1.98 4.30
CA ALA A 125 -1.34 1.10 5.05
C ALA A 125 -2.08 1.85 6.17
N VAL A 126 -1.52 2.92 6.72
CA VAL A 126 -2.14 3.74 7.77
C VAL A 126 -3.55 4.23 7.38
N PRO A 127 -3.77 4.89 6.22
CA PRO A 127 -5.11 5.27 5.81
C PRO A 127 -6.03 4.06 5.57
N SER A 128 -5.51 2.93 5.12
CA SER A 128 -6.29 1.67 4.98
C SER A 128 -6.72 1.10 6.31
N VAL A 129 -5.88 1.18 7.35
CA VAL A 129 -6.24 0.84 8.73
C VAL A 129 -7.38 1.73 9.22
N ILE A 130 -7.24 3.05 9.06
CA ILE A 130 -8.26 4.03 9.47
C ILE A 130 -9.58 3.79 8.74
N GLY A 131 -9.53 3.57 7.41
CA GLY A 131 -10.70 3.25 6.60
C GLY A 131 -11.36 1.94 7.03
N SER A 132 -10.57 0.92 7.38
CA SER A 132 -11.06 -0.37 7.87
C SER A 132 -11.74 -0.24 9.24
N TYR A 133 -11.22 0.58 10.15
CA TYR A 133 -11.89 0.87 11.42
C TYR A 133 -13.19 1.67 11.22
N ALA A 134 -13.19 2.62 10.28
CA ALA A 134 -14.34 3.48 10.02
C ALA A 134 -15.50 2.73 9.35
N TRP A 135 -15.21 1.82 8.40
CA TRP A 135 -16.22 1.20 7.54
C TRP A 135 -16.20 -0.34 7.51
N GLY A 136 -15.11 -0.97 7.94
CA GLY A 136 -14.93 -2.42 7.84
C GLY A 136 -15.94 -3.23 8.66
N ARG A 137 -16.47 -2.69 9.76
CA ARG A 137 -17.53 -3.36 10.55
C ARG A 137 -18.76 -3.70 9.70
N LYS A 138 -19.13 -2.83 8.75
CA LYS A 138 -20.27 -3.07 7.87
C LYS A 138 -20.00 -4.21 6.88
N PHE A 139 -18.80 -4.24 6.32
CA PHE A 139 -18.37 -5.31 5.41
C PHE A 139 -18.38 -6.68 6.08
N PHE A 140 -17.82 -6.79 7.29
CA PHE A 140 -17.84 -8.07 8.02
C PHE A 140 -19.26 -8.50 8.40
N SER A 141 -20.14 -7.57 8.75
CA SER A 141 -21.56 -7.85 9.00
C SER A 141 -22.25 -8.41 7.74
N ASP A 142 -22.05 -7.75 6.60
CA ASP A 142 -22.63 -8.14 5.31
C ASP A 142 -22.14 -9.53 4.86
N LEU A 143 -20.91 -9.93 5.23
CA LEU A 143 -20.36 -11.26 4.96
C LEU A 143 -20.91 -12.36 5.88
N THR A 144 -21.27 -12.03 7.12
CA THR A 144 -21.83 -12.99 8.09
C THR A 144 -23.32 -13.22 7.92
N GLU A 145 -24.02 -12.32 7.24
CA GLU A 145 -25.46 -12.39 6.97
C GLU A 145 -25.79 -13.00 5.58
N ALA A 146 -24.77 -13.28 4.76
CA ALA A 146 -24.87 -13.92 3.45
C ALA A 146 -24.59 -15.43 3.52
#